data_AF-A0A1Y6F6T6-F1
#
_entry.id   AF-A0A1Y6F6T6-F1
#
_cell.length_a   1.000
_cell.length_b   1.000
_cell.length_c   1.000
_cell.angle_alpha   90.00
_cell.angle_beta   90.00
_cell.angle_gamma   90.00
#
_symmetry.space_group_name_H-M   'P 1'
#
loop_
_entity.id
_entity.type
_entity.pdbx_description
1 polymer ?
#
loop_
_entity_poly.entity_id
_entity_poly.type
_entity_poly.pdbx_seq_one_letter_code
_entity_poly.pdbx_strand_id
1 'polypeptide(L)'
;MVRLISRRFTVLTAALVGLALVATAVGPTSPASERADAASIAPTTVTAATPPGFDPGFIISDDLFYDGGALDADEVQEFLDEQVPACAPGVVCLADYTQKTVTREGDDVCGAYGGRESETGAEIIAKVGLACGISQKALLVLLQKEQSLVRNPAPTAGDFSFATGYACPDTAACDVEYSGFYNQLYWAAWQLKRYSNPPGTTEFFTSRPIGQPSPIAYNPDASCGSADVTLKNIATAALYYYTPYQPNPAVIAGDANAACGAFGNLNFWKFYSEWFGNPTRGSITQGALDDVSVVRGRVVAKGWAIDPSSLRASTSVRLTVTDAAGRIQTTTLQAGATTRGALTFNSLSGLDHGFSGGTEVGTQGLVQVCAVALPLDGTSSSIEPLGCTTVFALTP
;
A
#
# COMPACT_ATOMS: atom_id res chain seq x y z
N MET A 1 -7.95 -45.13 -7.27
CA MET A 1 -9.40 -45.21 -7.51
C MET A 1 -9.95 -43.80 -7.44
N VAL A 2 -10.25 -43.18 -8.60
CA VAL A 2 -11.60 -42.71 -9.02
C VAL A 2 -11.99 -41.41 -8.27
N ARG A 3 -12.13 -40.20 -8.86
CA ARG A 3 -12.47 -39.78 -10.23
C ARG A 3 -12.14 -38.28 -10.43
N LEU A 4 -11.47 -37.96 -11.55
CA LEU A 4 -11.59 -36.67 -12.24
C LEU A 4 -12.93 -36.62 -12.99
N ILE A 5 -13.62 -35.48 -13.00
CA ILE A 5 -14.51 -35.09 -14.11
C ILE A 5 -14.34 -33.59 -14.36
N SER A 6 -13.71 -33.25 -15.48
CA SER A 6 -13.80 -31.94 -16.10
C SER A 6 -15.08 -31.91 -16.95
N ARG A 7 -15.75 -30.75 -17.01
CA ARG A 7 -16.72 -30.46 -18.08
C ARG A 7 -16.49 -29.06 -18.62
N ARG A 8 -16.27 -29.04 -19.94
CA ARG A 8 -16.12 -27.88 -20.82
C ARG A 8 -17.48 -27.18 -20.98
N PHE A 9 -17.48 -25.85 -20.99
CA PHE A 9 -18.62 -25.05 -21.40
C PHE A 9 -18.59 -24.83 -22.92
N THR A 10 -19.68 -25.22 -23.58
CA THR A 10 -19.93 -25.00 -25.01
C THR A 10 -20.70 -23.70 -25.17
N VAL A 11 -20.23 -22.83 -26.07
CA VAL A 11 -20.90 -21.60 -26.50
C VAL A 11 -22.10 -21.96 -27.39
N LEU A 12 -23.27 -21.40 -27.08
CA LEU A 12 -24.46 -21.47 -27.93
C LEU A 12 -25.01 -20.04 -28.12
N THR A 13 -24.86 -19.55 -29.35
CA THR A 13 -25.49 -18.35 -29.87
C THR A 13 -26.96 -18.62 -30.19
N ALA A 14 -27.86 -17.83 -29.60
CA ALA A 14 -29.26 -17.78 -30.00
C ALA A 14 -29.68 -16.32 -30.16
N ALA A 15 -29.99 -15.94 -31.40
CA ALA A 15 -30.59 -14.65 -31.74
C ALA A 15 -32.10 -14.72 -31.48
N LEU A 16 -32.64 -13.74 -30.75
CA LEU A 16 -34.08 -13.52 -30.60
C LEU A 16 -34.36 -12.02 -30.70
N VAL A 17 -35.09 -11.67 -31.76
CA VAL A 17 -35.74 -10.37 -31.99
C VAL A 17 -36.99 -10.30 -31.13
N GLY A 18 -37.13 -9.25 -30.31
CA GLY A 18 -38.29 -9.05 -29.45
C GLY A 18 -38.44 -7.60 -28.97
N LEU A 19 -39.32 -6.87 -29.65
CA LEU A 19 -40.17 -5.74 -29.22
C LEU A 19 -39.70 -4.83 -28.06
N ALA A 20 -39.42 -3.57 -28.39
CA ALA A 20 -39.15 -2.49 -27.45
C ALA A 20 -40.41 -2.07 -26.67
N LEU A 21 -40.39 -2.25 -25.35
CA LEU A 21 -41.16 -1.44 -24.40
C LEU A 21 -40.18 -0.51 -23.68
N VAL A 22 -40.31 0.79 -23.91
CA VAL A 22 -39.62 1.83 -23.13
C VAL A 22 -40.34 1.92 -21.79
N ALA A 23 -39.82 1.22 -20.78
CA ALA A 23 -40.09 1.51 -19.39
C ALA A 23 -38.93 2.34 -18.86
N THR A 24 -39.17 3.62 -18.60
CA THR A 24 -38.27 4.47 -17.82
C THR A 24 -38.23 3.94 -16.38
N ALA A 25 -37.36 2.97 -16.13
CA ALA A 25 -37.02 2.56 -14.78
C ALA A 25 -36.05 3.60 -14.22
N VAL A 26 -36.58 4.52 -13.43
CA VAL A 26 -35.77 5.26 -12.45
C VAL A 26 -35.28 4.20 -11.47
N GLY A 27 -34.02 3.77 -11.63
CA GLY A 27 -33.37 2.88 -10.67
C GLY A 27 -33.29 3.57 -9.30
N PRO A 28 -33.37 2.83 -8.18
CA PRO A 28 -33.15 3.41 -6.88
C PRO A 28 -31.71 3.94 -6.82
N THR A 29 -31.56 5.23 -6.54
CA THR A 29 -30.26 5.83 -6.26
C THR A 29 -29.70 5.20 -4.99
N SER A 30 -28.54 4.54 -5.09
CA SER A 30 -27.82 4.06 -3.92
C SER A 30 -27.29 5.27 -3.13
N PRO A 31 -27.72 5.50 -1.87
CA PRO A 31 -27.28 6.64 -1.07
C PRO A 31 -25.80 6.56 -0.62
N ALA A 32 -25.12 5.46 -0.93
CA ALA A 32 -23.70 5.26 -0.59
C ALA A 32 -22.75 6.12 -1.43
N SER A 33 -23.08 6.38 -2.71
CA SER A 33 -22.21 7.16 -3.61
C SER A 33 -22.36 8.68 -3.40
N GLU A 34 -23.57 9.17 -3.10
CA GLU A 34 -23.82 10.61 -2.88
C GLU A 34 -23.33 11.13 -1.51
N ARG A 35 -23.07 10.26 -0.53
CA ARG A 35 -22.62 10.68 0.82
C ARG A 35 -21.11 10.91 0.94
N ALA A 36 -20.30 10.27 0.09
CA ALA A 36 -18.85 10.42 0.13
C ALA A 36 -18.38 11.80 -0.40
N ASP A 37 -19.14 12.41 -1.31
CA ASP A 37 -18.79 13.71 -1.92
C ASP A 37 -19.07 14.92 -1.01
N ALA A 38 -19.88 14.77 0.04
CA ALA A 38 -20.33 15.89 0.89
C ALA A 38 -19.40 16.23 2.08
N ALA A 39 -18.39 15.40 2.38
CA ALA A 39 -17.49 15.62 3.53
C ALA A 39 -16.23 16.43 3.16
N SER A 40 -16.42 17.66 2.67
CA SER A 40 -15.36 18.66 2.59
C SER A 40 -15.32 19.45 3.90
N ILE A 41 -14.44 19.05 4.83
CA ILE A 41 -14.12 19.85 6.02
C ILE A 41 -12.74 20.49 5.78
N ALA A 42 -12.67 21.82 5.96
CA ALA A 42 -11.43 22.57 5.92
C ALA A 42 -10.48 22.10 7.06
N PRO A 43 -9.18 21.88 6.80
CA PRO A 43 -8.26 21.36 7.80
C PRO A 43 -8.06 22.36 8.95
N THR A 44 -8.08 21.86 10.18
CA THR A 44 -7.70 22.61 11.38
C THR A 44 -6.18 22.75 11.39
N THR A 45 -5.66 23.96 11.66
CA THR A 45 -4.22 24.25 11.54
C THR A 45 -3.40 23.62 12.66
N VAL A 46 -2.83 22.45 12.40
CA VAL A 46 -1.66 21.92 13.13
C VAL A 46 -0.40 22.27 12.33
N THR A 47 0.62 22.80 13.00
CA THR A 47 1.91 23.14 12.38
C THR A 47 2.74 21.88 12.15
N ALA A 48 2.30 21.05 11.21
CA ALA A 48 3.11 19.98 10.62
C ALA A 48 3.95 20.57 9.48
N ALA A 49 5.14 20.02 9.23
CA ALA A 49 5.90 20.31 8.02
C ALA A 49 4.96 20.15 6.81
N THR A 50 4.92 21.14 5.90
CA THR A 50 4.05 21.11 4.73
C THR A 50 4.26 19.77 4.01
N PRO A 51 3.23 18.91 3.91
CA PRO A 51 3.38 17.65 3.22
C PRO A 51 3.76 17.95 1.75
N PRO A 52 4.59 17.11 1.10
CA PRO A 52 4.92 17.30 -0.31
C PRO A 52 3.63 17.38 -1.13
N GLY A 53 3.63 18.11 -2.24
CA GLY A 53 2.45 18.14 -3.11
C GLY A 53 2.00 16.72 -3.48
N PHE A 54 0.69 16.52 -3.60
CA PHE A 54 0.11 15.22 -3.98
C PHE A 54 0.72 14.70 -5.28
N ASP A 55 1.30 13.50 -5.24
CA ASP A 55 1.82 12.77 -6.39
C ASP A 55 0.90 11.55 -6.65
N PRO A 56 0.16 11.50 -7.77
CA PRO A 56 -0.71 10.36 -8.07
C PRO A 56 0.06 9.05 -8.21
N GLY A 57 1.38 9.09 -8.49
CA GLY A 57 2.23 7.90 -8.58
C GLY A 57 2.83 7.42 -7.26
N PHE A 58 2.69 8.20 -6.17
CA PHE A 58 3.24 7.86 -4.86
C PHE A 58 2.39 8.48 -3.74
N ILE A 59 1.29 7.79 -3.41
CA ILE A 59 0.28 8.30 -2.45
C ILE A 59 0.73 8.09 -1.01
N ILE A 60 1.30 6.92 -0.71
CA ILE A 60 1.82 6.53 0.59
C ILE A 60 2.96 5.54 0.38
N SER A 61 3.99 5.59 1.21
CA SER A 61 5.12 4.66 1.15
C SER A 61 4.72 3.23 1.56
N ASP A 62 5.43 2.21 1.07
CA ASP A 62 5.09 0.82 1.38
C ASP A 62 5.32 0.50 2.86
N ASP A 63 6.40 1.03 3.44
CA ASP A 63 6.72 0.88 4.86
C ASP A 63 5.67 1.48 5.78
N LEU A 64 4.98 2.56 5.37
CA LEU A 64 3.87 3.11 6.15
C LEU A 64 2.55 2.36 5.94
N PHE A 65 2.28 1.90 4.73
CA PHE A 65 1.01 1.25 4.41
C PHE A 65 0.93 -0.19 4.93
N TYR A 66 2.04 -0.93 4.88
CA TYR A 66 2.12 -2.33 5.31
C TYR A 66 2.72 -2.51 6.71
N ASP A 67 2.78 -1.44 7.52
CA ASP A 67 3.14 -1.50 8.95
C ASP A 67 1.95 -1.97 9.79
N GLY A 68 1.76 -3.28 9.90
CA GLY A 68 0.68 -3.87 10.72
C GLY A 68 0.81 -3.62 12.23
N GLY A 69 1.89 -2.99 12.69
CA GLY A 69 2.10 -2.60 14.09
C GLY A 69 2.08 -1.09 14.30
N ALA A 70 1.47 -0.32 13.38
CA ALA A 70 1.54 1.13 13.38
C ALA A 70 0.83 1.80 14.56
N LEU A 71 -0.22 1.16 15.10
CA LEU A 71 -0.91 1.53 16.33
C LEU A 71 -1.42 0.27 17.05
N ASP A 72 -1.36 0.25 18.37
CA ASP A 72 -2.08 -0.73 19.19
C ASP A 72 -3.54 -0.34 19.46
N ALA A 73 -4.28 -1.14 20.23
CA ALA A 73 -5.70 -0.89 20.48
C ALA A 73 -5.94 0.36 21.34
N ASP A 74 -5.06 0.66 22.29
CA ASP A 74 -5.18 1.82 23.17
C ASP A 74 -4.89 3.11 22.37
N GLU A 75 -3.86 3.10 21.53
CA GLU A 75 -3.53 4.22 20.64
C GLU A 75 -4.62 4.47 19.58
N VAL A 76 -5.26 3.41 19.06
CA VAL A 76 -6.42 3.57 18.17
C VAL A 76 -7.60 4.17 18.93
N GLN A 77 -7.86 3.74 20.17
CA GLN A 77 -8.96 4.28 20.96
C GLN A 77 -8.74 5.76 21.26
N GLU A 78 -7.54 6.15 21.71
CA GLU A 78 -7.17 7.54 21.95
C GLU A 78 -7.40 8.39 20.70
N PHE A 79 -6.95 7.91 19.54
CA PHE A 79 -7.19 8.60 18.27
C PHE A 79 -8.70 8.76 17.96
N LEU A 80 -9.51 7.73 18.17
CA LEU A 80 -10.95 7.79 17.92
C LEU A 80 -11.64 8.79 18.86
N ASP A 81 -11.26 8.81 20.14
CA ASP A 81 -11.76 9.74 21.15
C ASP A 81 -11.38 11.19 20.81
N GLU A 82 -10.21 11.43 20.20
CA GLU A 82 -9.82 12.75 19.70
C GLU A 82 -10.68 13.21 18.51
N GLN A 83 -11.05 12.29 17.59
CA GLN A 83 -11.86 12.64 16.42
C GLN A 83 -13.33 12.88 16.80
N VAL A 84 -13.87 12.10 17.74
CA VAL A 84 -15.23 12.22 18.25
C VAL A 84 -15.23 12.07 19.76
N PRO A 85 -15.07 13.17 20.52
CA PRO A 85 -15.01 13.12 21.99
C PRO A 85 -16.30 12.63 22.67
N ALA A 86 -17.42 12.71 21.97
CA ALA A 86 -18.69 12.17 22.43
C ALA A 86 -19.60 11.88 21.24
N CYS A 87 -20.27 10.73 21.28
CA CYS A 87 -21.32 10.42 20.32
C CYS A 87 -22.53 11.33 20.51
N ALA A 88 -23.34 11.48 19.45
CA ALA A 88 -24.61 12.16 19.53
C ALA A 88 -25.55 11.45 20.54
N PRO A 89 -26.42 12.18 21.26
CA PRO A 89 -27.29 11.59 22.28
C PRO A 89 -28.09 10.38 21.76
N GLY A 90 -27.93 9.23 22.41
CA GLY A 90 -28.64 7.99 22.07
C GLY A 90 -28.08 7.23 20.86
N VAL A 91 -26.91 7.62 20.34
CA VAL A 91 -26.22 6.96 19.22
C VAL A 91 -24.89 6.38 19.70
N VAL A 92 -24.48 5.25 19.11
CA VAL A 92 -23.16 4.66 19.30
C VAL A 92 -22.31 5.02 18.08
N CYS A 93 -21.31 5.88 18.28
CA CYS A 93 -20.30 6.21 17.29
C CYS A 93 -19.12 5.23 17.34
N LEU A 94 -18.15 5.36 16.43
CA LEU A 94 -17.06 4.37 16.30
C LEU A 94 -16.21 4.25 17.58
N ALA A 95 -15.98 5.36 18.29
CA ALA A 95 -15.26 5.39 19.57
C ALA A 95 -15.93 4.53 20.65
N ASP A 96 -17.26 4.51 20.71
CA ASP A 96 -18.05 3.75 21.69
C ASP A 96 -18.53 2.38 21.13
N TYR A 97 -18.14 2.03 19.90
CA TYR A 97 -18.66 0.87 19.21
C TYR A 97 -18.15 -0.43 19.82
N THR A 98 -19.03 -1.42 19.96
CA THR A 98 -18.66 -2.79 20.30
C THR A 98 -19.38 -3.81 19.42
N GLN A 99 -18.70 -4.92 19.15
CA GLN A 99 -19.25 -6.02 18.36
C GLN A 99 -18.68 -7.36 18.85
N LYS A 100 -19.50 -8.41 18.80
CA LYS A 100 -18.99 -9.79 18.84
C LYS A 100 -18.24 -10.10 17.55
N THR A 101 -17.03 -10.63 17.66
CA THR A 101 -16.23 -11.09 16.53
C THR A 101 -16.08 -12.60 16.56
N VAL A 102 -15.60 -13.16 15.45
CA VAL A 102 -15.35 -14.61 15.32
C VAL A 102 -13.88 -14.87 15.06
N THR A 103 -13.39 -16.03 15.50
CA THR A 103 -12.02 -16.44 15.19
C THR A 103 -11.91 -16.81 13.72
N ARG A 104 -10.84 -16.35 13.07
CA ARG A 104 -10.42 -16.73 11.73
C ARG A 104 -9.03 -17.34 11.80
N GLU A 105 -8.88 -18.51 11.19
CA GLU A 105 -7.56 -19.09 10.95
C GLU A 105 -6.76 -18.22 9.98
N GLY A 106 -5.44 -18.25 10.10
CA GLY A 106 -4.56 -17.55 9.16
C GLY A 106 -4.49 -18.26 7.81
N ASP A 107 -4.17 -17.49 6.77
CA ASP A 107 -3.90 -17.95 5.41
C ASP A 107 -2.61 -17.30 4.86
N ASP A 108 -2.36 -17.43 3.55
CA ASP A 108 -1.19 -16.85 2.89
C ASP A 108 -1.23 -15.30 2.76
N VAL A 109 -2.34 -14.66 3.14
CA VAL A 109 -2.54 -13.21 3.04
C VAL A 109 -2.54 -12.57 4.42
N CYS A 110 -3.33 -13.09 5.36
CA CYS A 110 -3.43 -12.60 6.73
C CYS A 110 -3.12 -13.72 7.73
N GLY A 111 -2.47 -13.38 8.83
CA GLY A 111 -2.37 -14.22 10.01
C GLY A 111 -3.73 -14.43 10.70
N ALA A 112 -3.74 -15.30 11.70
CA ALA A 112 -4.96 -15.63 12.43
C ALA A 112 -5.52 -14.43 13.20
N TYR A 113 -6.84 -14.33 13.27
CA TYR A 113 -7.57 -13.37 14.07
C TYR A 113 -8.33 -14.11 15.17
N GLY A 114 -7.99 -13.92 16.44
CA GLY A 114 -8.72 -14.55 17.55
C GLY A 114 -9.93 -13.72 17.98
N GLY A 115 -11.16 -14.16 17.74
CA GLY A 115 -12.37 -13.40 18.07
C GLY A 115 -12.73 -13.38 19.56
N ARG A 116 -13.65 -12.50 19.96
CA ARG A 116 -14.20 -12.40 21.32
C ARG A 116 -15.70 -12.11 21.31
N GLU A 117 -16.35 -12.38 22.44
CA GLU A 117 -17.79 -12.11 22.62
C GLU A 117 -18.14 -10.63 22.58
N SER A 118 -17.18 -9.75 22.87
CA SER A 118 -17.32 -8.30 22.77
C SER A 118 -15.94 -7.69 22.55
N GLU A 119 -15.78 -6.96 21.45
CA GLU A 119 -14.60 -6.17 21.12
C GLU A 119 -15.00 -4.76 20.73
N THR A 120 -14.19 -3.79 21.13
CA THR A 120 -14.36 -2.39 20.74
C THR A 120 -14.02 -2.18 19.26
N GLY A 121 -14.50 -1.06 18.69
CA GLY A 121 -14.07 -0.63 17.36
C GLY A 121 -12.55 -0.52 17.24
N ALA A 122 -11.89 0.00 18.29
CA ALA A 122 -10.44 0.13 18.36
C ALA A 122 -9.71 -1.21 18.37
N GLU A 123 -10.14 -2.17 19.21
CA GLU A 123 -9.59 -3.53 19.24
C GLU A 123 -9.74 -4.23 17.88
N ILE A 124 -10.88 -4.05 17.21
CA ILE A 124 -11.13 -4.61 15.88
C ILE A 124 -10.13 -4.05 14.86
N ILE A 125 -9.94 -2.72 14.82
CA ILE A 125 -8.99 -2.07 13.91
C ILE A 125 -7.56 -2.53 14.18
N ALA A 126 -7.12 -2.51 15.44
CA ALA A 126 -5.79 -2.91 15.84
C ALA A 126 -5.49 -4.35 15.45
N LYS A 127 -6.40 -5.27 15.77
CA LYS A 127 -6.21 -6.70 15.48
C LYS A 127 -6.30 -7.03 14.00
N VAL A 128 -7.17 -6.36 13.23
CA VAL A 128 -7.23 -6.56 11.77
C VAL A 128 -5.93 -6.09 11.12
N GLY A 129 -5.44 -4.90 11.48
CA GLY A 129 -4.18 -4.39 10.95
C GLY A 129 -3.00 -5.31 11.25
N LEU A 130 -2.92 -5.81 12.48
CA LEU A 130 -1.90 -6.77 12.90
C LEU A 130 -2.00 -8.10 12.15
N ALA A 131 -3.22 -8.65 12.01
CA ALA A 131 -3.42 -9.93 11.32
C ALA A 131 -3.02 -9.84 9.85
N CYS A 132 -3.40 -8.77 9.14
CA CYS A 132 -3.16 -8.65 7.70
C CYS A 132 -1.85 -7.94 7.33
N GLY A 133 -1.12 -7.39 8.30
CA GLY A 133 0.07 -6.58 8.03
C GLY A 133 -0.28 -5.35 7.21
N ILE A 134 -1.35 -4.65 7.61
CA ILE A 134 -1.84 -3.39 7.04
C ILE A 134 -1.92 -2.37 8.19
N SER A 135 -1.45 -1.15 7.93
CA SER A 135 -1.41 -0.11 8.95
C SER A 135 -2.77 0.28 9.48
N GLN A 136 -2.91 0.29 10.81
CA GLN A 136 -4.08 0.80 11.52
C GLN A 136 -4.39 2.25 11.11
N LYS A 137 -3.35 3.07 10.89
CA LYS A 137 -3.48 4.43 10.36
C LYS A 137 -4.11 4.44 8.97
N ALA A 138 -3.66 3.54 8.08
CA ALA A 138 -4.25 3.39 6.75
C ALA A 138 -5.71 2.89 6.82
N LEU A 139 -6.03 1.98 7.74
CA LEU A 139 -7.39 1.48 7.96
C LEU A 139 -8.33 2.56 8.49
N LEU A 140 -7.89 3.41 9.41
CA LEU A 140 -8.63 4.57 9.90
C LEU A 140 -8.94 5.54 8.76
N VAL A 141 -7.94 5.84 7.92
CA VAL A 141 -8.11 6.69 6.74
C VAL A 141 -9.09 6.04 5.74
N LEU A 142 -9.03 4.73 5.54
CA LEU A 142 -9.97 4.02 4.68
C LEU A 142 -11.41 4.15 5.20
N LEU A 143 -11.65 3.89 6.48
CA LEU A 143 -12.96 4.03 7.12
C LEU A 143 -13.54 5.45 6.95
N GLN A 144 -12.69 6.47 7.07
CA GLN A 144 -13.11 7.85 6.86
C GLN A 144 -13.40 8.15 5.40
N LYS A 145 -12.54 7.71 4.49
CA LYS A 145 -12.68 7.97 3.06
C LYS A 145 -13.95 7.30 2.49
N GLU A 146 -14.27 6.10 2.96
CA GLU A 146 -15.35 5.28 2.39
C GLU A 146 -16.71 5.54 3.07
N GLN A 147 -16.76 5.82 4.38
CA GLN A 147 -18.02 6.02 5.10
C GLN A 147 -18.05 7.20 6.07
N SER A 148 -16.99 8.03 6.10
CA SER A 148 -16.83 9.11 7.08
C SER A 148 -16.91 8.65 8.55
N LEU A 149 -16.73 7.36 8.81
CA LEU A 149 -17.13 6.73 10.07
C LEU A 149 -16.30 7.20 11.27
N VAL A 150 -15.02 7.53 11.03
CA VAL A 150 -14.09 7.97 12.09
C VAL A 150 -14.50 9.31 12.69
N ARG A 151 -15.00 10.26 11.87
CA ARG A 151 -15.42 11.60 12.31
C ARG A 151 -16.94 11.73 12.50
N ASN A 152 -17.70 10.64 12.40
CA ASN A 152 -19.15 10.70 12.47
C ASN A 152 -19.63 10.51 13.93
N PRO A 153 -20.19 11.55 14.60
CA PRO A 153 -20.74 11.39 15.94
C PRO A 153 -22.11 10.69 15.95
N ALA A 154 -22.76 10.53 14.81
CA ALA A 154 -24.10 9.96 14.70
C ALA A 154 -24.22 8.93 13.56
N PRO A 155 -23.37 7.88 13.50
CA PRO A 155 -23.44 6.90 12.43
C PRO A 155 -24.69 6.04 12.53
N THR A 156 -25.14 5.58 11.37
CA THR A 156 -26.24 4.62 11.26
C THR A 156 -25.70 3.19 11.32
N ALA A 157 -26.58 2.22 11.61
CA ALA A 157 -26.22 0.80 11.52
C ALA A 157 -25.75 0.40 10.10
N GLY A 158 -26.24 1.11 9.06
CA GLY A 158 -25.81 0.91 7.68
C GLY A 158 -24.35 1.32 7.46
N ASP A 159 -23.91 2.39 8.12
CA ASP A 159 -22.53 2.89 8.02
C ASP A 159 -21.53 1.84 8.55
N PHE A 160 -21.88 1.13 9.63
CA PHE A 160 -21.08 0.00 10.12
C PHE A 160 -21.20 -1.25 9.25
N SER A 161 -22.36 -1.48 8.62
CA SER A 161 -22.60 -2.67 7.80
C SER A 161 -21.71 -2.70 6.56
N PHE A 162 -21.39 -1.54 6.00
CA PHE A 162 -20.56 -1.37 4.78
C PHE A 162 -19.42 -0.38 4.99
N ALA A 163 -18.77 -0.46 6.16
CA ALA A 163 -17.82 0.51 6.71
C ALA A 163 -16.65 0.89 5.78
N THR A 164 -16.26 0.01 4.86
CA THR A 164 -15.13 0.21 3.94
C THR A 164 -15.56 0.15 2.47
N GLY A 165 -16.84 -0.04 2.18
CA GLY A 165 -17.33 -0.28 0.82
C GLY A 165 -16.86 -1.61 0.21
N TYR A 166 -16.29 -2.52 1.00
CA TYR A 166 -15.86 -3.81 0.48
C TYR A 166 -17.07 -4.63 0.01
N ALA A 167 -16.95 -5.20 -1.20
CA ALA A 167 -18.01 -5.92 -1.90
C ALA A 167 -19.28 -5.08 -2.15
N CYS A 168 -19.13 -3.77 -2.34
CA CYS A 168 -20.16 -2.84 -2.78
C CYS A 168 -19.90 -2.34 -4.20
N PRO A 169 -20.29 -3.10 -5.25
CA PRO A 169 -20.14 -2.65 -6.64
C PRO A 169 -21.06 -1.47 -6.96
N ASP A 170 -20.60 -0.50 -7.75
CA ASP A 170 -21.41 0.68 -8.13
C ASP A 170 -22.71 0.34 -8.88
N THR A 171 -22.75 -0.82 -9.54
CA THR A 171 -23.86 -1.25 -10.42
C THR A 171 -24.77 -2.32 -9.81
N ALA A 172 -24.53 -2.69 -8.55
CA ALA A 172 -25.34 -3.69 -7.85
C ALA A 172 -25.43 -3.41 -6.34
N ALA A 173 -26.25 -4.18 -5.64
CA ALA A 173 -26.32 -4.11 -4.19
C ALA A 173 -25.01 -4.63 -3.56
N CYS A 174 -24.65 -4.09 -2.40
CA CYS A 174 -23.56 -4.64 -1.61
C CYS A 174 -23.85 -6.08 -1.20
N ASP A 175 -22.80 -6.91 -1.19
CA ASP A 175 -22.89 -8.30 -0.78
C ASP A 175 -22.99 -8.39 0.75
N VAL A 176 -24.14 -8.90 1.22
CA VAL A 176 -24.47 -9.02 2.64
C VAL A 176 -23.62 -10.06 3.37
N GLU A 177 -22.95 -10.98 2.66
CA GLU A 177 -22.01 -11.94 3.25
C GLU A 177 -20.85 -11.23 3.96
N TYR A 178 -20.47 -10.05 3.46
CA TYR A 178 -19.37 -9.25 4.00
C TYR A 178 -19.86 -8.15 4.95
N SER A 179 -21.14 -8.13 5.29
CA SER A 179 -21.73 -7.11 6.15
C SER A 179 -21.22 -7.17 7.60
N GLY A 180 -21.16 -6.00 8.23
CA GLY A 180 -20.77 -5.78 9.62
C GLY A 180 -19.35 -5.25 9.75
N PHE A 181 -19.12 -4.39 10.74
CA PHE A 181 -17.88 -3.61 10.88
C PHE A 181 -16.62 -4.49 10.86
N TYR A 182 -16.60 -5.54 11.69
CA TYR A 182 -15.53 -6.53 11.71
C TYR A 182 -15.26 -7.18 10.34
N ASN A 183 -16.30 -7.62 9.64
CA ASN A 183 -16.15 -8.31 8.35
C ASN A 183 -15.67 -7.35 7.25
N GLN A 184 -16.26 -6.16 7.18
CA GLN A 184 -15.87 -5.12 6.24
C GLN A 184 -14.41 -4.73 6.40
N LEU A 185 -13.96 -4.53 7.64
CA LEU A 185 -12.58 -4.14 7.91
C LEU A 185 -11.60 -5.27 7.62
N TYR A 186 -11.90 -6.51 8.08
CA TYR A 186 -11.05 -7.67 7.83
C TYR A 186 -10.86 -7.92 6.33
N TRP A 187 -11.95 -7.94 5.56
CA TRP A 187 -11.87 -8.25 4.13
C TRP A 187 -11.31 -7.11 3.30
N ALA A 188 -11.50 -5.85 3.70
CA ALA A 188 -10.78 -4.74 3.08
C ALA A 188 -9.28 -4.84 3.31
N ALA A 189 -8.83 -5.12 4.54
CA ALA A 189 -7.41 -5.31 4.86
C ALA A 189 -6.82 -6.51 4.11
N TRP A 190 -7.53 -7.65 4.10
CA TRP A 190 -7.16 -8.83 3.32
C TRP A 190 -7.01 -8.48 1.84
N GLN A 191 -7.96 -7.75 1.26
CA GLN A 191 -7.94 -7.41 -0.15
C GLN A 191 -6.80 -6.44 -0.50
N LEU A 192 -6.56 -5.43 0.33
CA LEU A 192 -5.43 -4.50 0.18
C LEU A 192 -4.09 -5.23 0.25
N LYS A 193 -3.95 -6.19 1.18
CA LYS A 193 -2.77 -7.05 1.25
C LYS A 193 -2.67 -7.93 0.01
N ARG A 194 -3.78 -8.55 -0.42
CA ARG A 194 -3.84 -9.44 -1.58
C ARG A 194 -3.40 -8.75 -2.87
N TYR A 195 -3.67 -7.46 -3.04
CA TYR A 195 -3.22 -6.67 -4.21
C TYR A 195 -1.69 -6.59 -4.35
N SER A 196 -0.93 -6.82 -3.26
CA SER A 196 0.53 -6.88 -3.31
C SER A 196 1.11 -8.21 -3.82
N ASN A 197 0.23 -9.18 -4.14
CA ASN A 197 0.59 -10.59 -4.40
C ASN A 197 1.55 -11.15 -3.33
N PRO A 198 1.10 -11.28 -2.07
CA PRO A 198 1.96 -11.77 -1.00
C PRO A 198 2.42 -13.22 -1.28
N PRO A 199 3.59 -13.63 -0.75
CA PRO A 199 4.08 -15.01 -0.90
C PRO A 199 3.04 -16.05 -0.47
N GLY A 200 2.96 -17.15 -1.21
CA GLY A 200 1.94 -18.20 -1.01
C GLY A 200 0.70 -18.02 -1.88
N THR A 201 0.46 -16.81 -2.41
CA THR A 201 -0.64 -16.55 -3.34
C THR A 201 -0.23 -16.59 -4.82
N THR A 202 -1.22 -16.56 -5.71
CA THR A 202 -0.98 -16.41 -7.15
C THR A 202 -0.66 -14.96 -7.53
N GLU A 203 0.22 -14.77 -8.52
CA GLU A 203 0.50 -13.47 -9.14
C GLU A 203 -0.67 -13.02 -10.04
N PHE A 204 -1.73 -12.52 -9.43
CA PHE A 204 -2.97 -12.15 -10.13
C PHE A 204 -3.05 -10.65 -10.41
N PHE A 205 -2.63 -9.80 -9.45
CA PHE A 205 -2.74 -8.35 -9.55
C PHE A 205 -1.48 -7.77 -10.22
N THR A 206 -1.42 -7.90 -11.55
CA THR A 206 -0.25 -7.51 -12.36
C THR A 206 -0.54 -6.42 -13.39
N SER A 207 -1.79 -5.99 -13.52
CA SER A 207 -2.23 -4.94 -14.48
C SER A 207 -1.78 -3.52 -14.11
N ARG A 208 -1.21 -3.31 -12.92
CA ARG A 208 -0.66 -2.04 -12.44
C ARG A 208 0.81 -2.22 -12.03
N PRO A 209 1.73 -2.46 -12.98
CA PRO A 209 3.13 -2.73 -12.69
C PRO A 209 3.86 -1.53 -12.10
N ILE A 210 4.77 -1.80 -11.15
CA ILE A 210 5.59 -0.77 -10.50
C ILE A 210 6.67 -0.26 -11.45
N GLY A 211 6.88 1.05 -11.47
CA GLY A 211 7.87 1.73 -12.30
C GLY A 211 7.50 1.85 -13.78
N GLN A 212 6.30 1.41 -14.18
CA GLN A 212 5.79 1.53 -15.54
C GLN A 212 4.54 2.41 -15.58
N PRO A 213 4.32 3.16 -16.67
CA PRO A 213 3.09 3.94 -16.84
C PRO A 213 1.86 3.03 -16.84
N SER A 214 0.84 3.40 -16.06
CA SER A 214 -0.48 2.77 -16.07
C SER A 214 -1.53 3.82 -16.44
N PRO A 215 -2.42 3.58 -17.43
CA PRO A 215 -3.51 4.51 -17.71
C PRO A 215 -4.54 4.44 -16.57
N ILE A 216 -4.75 5.56 -15.88
CA ILE A 216 -5.73 5.67 -14.78
C ILE A 216 -6.81 6.66 -15.18
N ALA A 217 -8.07 6.23 -15.14
CA ALA A 217 -9.20 7.10 -15.46
C ALA A 217 -9.39 8.19 -14.41
N TYR A 218 -9.92 9.34 -14.84
CA TYR A 218 -10.29 10.42 -13.90
C TYR A 218 -11.67 10.22 -13.27
N ASN A 219 -12.52 9.41 -13.89
CA ASN A 219 -13.91 9.22 -13.49
C ASN A 219 -14.46 7.87 -14.02
N PRO A 220 -15.51 7.30 -13.41
CA PRO A 220 -16.24 6.16 -13.99
C PRO A 220 -16.78 6.40 -15.40
N ASP A 221 -17.15 7.65 -15.73
CA ASP A 221 -17.51 8.02 -17.10
C ASP A 221 -16.25 8.02 -17.98
N ALA A 222 -16.18 7.09 -18.92
CA ALA A 222 -15.08 6.95 -19.86
C ALA A 222 -14.86 8.21 -20.73
N SER A 223 -15.88 9.06 -20.91
CA SER A 223 -15.77 10.32 -21.64
C SER A 223 -14.84 11.34 -20.95
N CYS A 224 -14.64 11.20 -19.64
CA CYS A 224 -13.71 12.00 -18.84
C CYS A 224 -12.23 11.68 -19.10
N GLY A 225 -11.95 10.58 -19.81
CA GLY A 225 -10.61 10.19 -20.19
C GLY A 225 -9.74 9.67 -19.03
N SER A 226 -8.45 9.53 -19.32
CA SER A 226 -7.43 9.00 -18.42
C SER A 226 -6.08 9.67 -18.68
N ALA A 227 -5.15 9.49 -17.77
CA ALA A 227 -3.75 9.82 -17.99
C ALA A 227 -2.85 8.72 -17.43
N ASP A 228 -1.64 8.63 -17.99
CA ASP A 228 -0.64 7.70 -17.52
C ASP A 228 -0.07 8.14 -16.16
N VAL A 229 -0.07 7.21 -15.22
CA VAL A 229 0.54 7.37 -13.89
C VAL A 229 1.60 6.30 -13.72
N THR A 230 2.84 6.71 -13.47
CA THR A 230 3.92 5.78 -13.10
C THR A 230 3.84 5.50 -11.61
N LEU A 231 3.37 4.30 -11.26
CA LEU A 231 3.21 3.88 -9.87
C LEU A 231 4.56 3.52 -9.28
N LYS A 232 4.96 4.19 -8.19
CA LYS A 232 6.29 4.03 -7.59
C LYS A 232 6.38 2.85 -6.62
N ASN A 233 5.25 2.36 -6.09
CA ASN A 233 5.25 1.31 -5.07
C ASN A 233 3.93 0.51 -5.03
N ILE A 234 3.93 -0.62 -4.30
CA ILE A 234 2.78 -1.54 -4.27
C ILE A 234 1.62 -1.04 -3.43
N ALA A 235 1.84 -0.16 -2.45
CA ALA A 235 0.78 0.50 -1.68
C ALA A 235 -0.05 1.43 -2.58
N THR A 236 0.59 2.27 -3.38
CA THR A 236 -0.11 3.14 -4.35
C THR A 236 -0.87 2.30 -5.38
N ALA A 237 -0.28 1.21 -5.88
CA ALA A 237 -0.97 0.29 -6.78
C ALA A 237 -2.22 -0.36 -6.13
N ALA A 238 -2.10 -0.80 -4.87
CA ALA A 238 -3.22 -1.36 -4.11
C ALA A 238 -4.36 -0.36 -3.92
N LEU A 239 -4.06 0.91 -3.65
CA LEU A 239 -5.05 1.98 -3.56
C LEU A 239 -5.79 2.21 -4.89
N TYR A 240 -5.12 2.11 -6.04
CA TYR A 240 -5.79 2.16 -7.35
C TYR A 240 -6.49 0.87 -7.77
N TYR A 241 -6.19 -0.26 -7.14
CA TYR A 241 -7.04 -1.44 -7.28
C TYR A 241 -8.33 -1.31 -6.46
N TYR A 242 -8.24 -0.70 -5.27
CA TYR A 242 -9.39 -0.48 -4.39
C TYR A 242 -10.29 0.68 -4.87
N THR A 243 -9.69 1.80 -5.27
CA THR A 243 -10.38 3.01 -5.75
C THR A 243 -9.78 3.42 -7.12
N PRO A 244 -10.35 2.95 -8.24
CA PRO A 244 -9.65 2.91 -9.53
C PRO A 244 -9.61 4.23 -10.32
N TYR A 245 -9.61 5.38 -9.63
CA TYR A 245 -9.61 6.70 -10.26
C TYR A 245 -8.55 7.62 -9.66
N GLN A 246 -7.95 8.45 -10.52
CA GLN A 246 -7.04 9.52 -10.11
C GLN A 246 -7.75 10.87 -10.11
N PRO A 247 -7.36 11.82 -9.24
CA PRO A 247 -7.90 13.18 -9.31
C PRO A 247 -7.42 13.89 -10.58
N ASN A 248 -8.30 14.69 -11.17
CA ASN A 248 -7.91 15.57 -12.27
C ASN A 248 -7.24 16.86 -11.75
N PRO A 249 -6.63 17.69 -12.62
CA PRO A 249 -5.93 18.90 -12.18
C PRO A 249 -6.81 19.89 -11.40
N ALA A 250 -8.11 19.98 -11.67
CA ALA A 250 -9.03 20.87 -10.94
C ALA A 250 -9.28 20.37 -9.51
N VAL A 251 -9.46 19.05 -9.32
CA VAL A 251 -9.55 18.42 -7.99
C VAL A 251 -8.28 18.66 -7.17
N ILE A 252 -7.11 18.50 -7.79
CA ILE A 252 -5.81 18.76 -7.13
C ILE A 252 -5.69 20.24 -6.73
N ALA A 253 -6.20 21.16 -7.56
CA ALA A 253 -6.25 22.59 -7.26
C ALA A 253 -7.28 22.98 -6.18
N GLY A 254 -8.09 22.03 -5.70
CA GLY A 254 -9.05 22.23 -4.62
C GLY A 254 -10.48 22.57 -5.06
N ASP A 255 -10.81 22.38 -6.33
CA ASP A 255 -12.20 22.53 -6.80
C ASP A 255 -13.04 21.32 -6.39
N ALA A 256 -13.92 21.51 -5.39
CA ALA A 256 -14.84 20.50 -4.90
C ALA A 256 -15.94 20.12 -5.92
N ASN A 257 -16.17 20.95 -6.95
CA ASN A 257 -17.17 20.71 -7.99
C ASN A 257 -16.53 20.44 -9.36
N ALA A 258 -15.27 20.02 -9.37
CA ALA A 258 -14.53 19.73 -10.59
C ALA A 258 -15.28 18.70 -11.45
N ALA A 259 -15.72 19.11 -12.63
CA ALA A 259 -16.28 18.19 -13.61
C ALA A 259 -15.27 17.07 -13.93
N CYS A 260 -15.74 15.82 -14.06
CA CYS A 260 -14.87 14.65 -14.24
C CYS A 260 -13.83 14.44 -13.13
N GLY A 261 -14.06 15.00 -11.94
CA GLY A 261 -13.20 14.83 -10.79
C GLY A 261 -13.45 13.51 -10.06
N ALA A 262 -12.39 12.94 -9.49
CA ALA A 262 -12.48 11.88 -8.49
C ALA A 262 -11.61 12.27 -7.28
N PHE A 263 -12.14 12.10 -6.08
CA PHE A 263 -11.48 12.58 -4.86
C PHE A 263 -10.83 11.48 -4.03
N GLY A 264 -11.21 10.20 -4.21
CA GLY A 264 -10.84 9.10 -3.32
C GLY A 264 -9.37 9.06 -2.93
N ASN A 265 -8.47 8.80 -3.89
CA ASN A 265 -7.03 8.72 -3.61
C ASN A 265 -6.41 10.02 -3.08
N LEU A 266 -6.94 11.19 -3.50
CA LEU A 266 -6.52 12.48 -2.94
C LEU A 266 -6.99 12.62 -1.48
N ASN A 267 -8.20 12.20 -1.16
CA ASN A 267 -8.76 12.24 0.19
C ASN A 267 -8.01 11.27 1.12
N PHE A 268 -7.63 10.08 0.64
CA PHE A 268 -6.75 9.19 1.40
C PHE A 268 -5.46 9.91 1.79
N TRP A 269 -4.78 10.51 0.81
CA TRP A 269 -3.55 11.27 1.05
C TRP A 269 -3.77 12.44 2.01
N LYS A 270 -4.85 13.22 1.85
CA LYS A 270 -5.19 14.36 2.71
C LYS A 270 -5.43 13.94 4.15
N PHE A 271 -6.28 12.95 4.38
CA PHE A 271 -6.60 12.48 5.73
C PHE A 271 -5.39 11.86 6.42
N TYR A 272 -4.59 11.05 5.71
CA TYR A 272 -3.36 10.53 6.27
C TYR A 272 -2.38 11.66 6.63
N SER A 273 -2.22 12.64 5.74
CA SER A 273 -1.37 13.81 5.96
C SER A 273 -1.82 14.64 7.17
N GLU A 274 -3.12 14.84 7.31
CA GLU A 274 -3.74 15.58 8.41
C GLU A 274 -3.51 14.89 9.77
N TRP A 275 -3.70 13.57 9.82
CA TRP A 275 -3.72 12.83 11.08
C TRP A 275 -2.36 12.31 11.52
N PHE A 276 -1.53 11.90 10.56
CA PHE A 276 -0.33 11.11 10.84
C PHE A 276 0.93 11.70 10.20
N GLY A 277 0.82 12.87 9.55
CA GLY A 277 1.92 13.55 8.89
C GLY A 277 2.22 12.98 7.49
N ASN A 278 3.39 13.33 6.95
CA ASN A 278 3.73 13.05 5.56
C ASN A 278 3.62 11.54 5.19
N PRO A 279 2.68 11.13 4.31
CA PRO A 279 2.48 9.73 3.91
C PRO A 279 3.60 9.19 3.02
N THR A 280 4.46 10.05 2.48
CA THR A 280 5.60 9.68 1.65
C THR A 280 6.93 10.02 2.31
N ARG A 281 6.93 10.15 3.65
CA ARG A 281 8.18 10.28 4.40
C ARG A 281 9.06 9.08 4.09
N GLY A 282 10.32 9.35 3.77
CA GLY A 282 11.30 8.32 3.47
C GLY A 282 11.68 7.51 4.69
N SER A 283 12.27 6.36 4.43
CA SER A 283 12.76 5.42 5.43
C SER A 283 14.30 5.39 5.43
N ILE A 284 14.87 4.56 6.29
CA ILE A 284 16.30 4.24 6.21
C ILE A 284 16.43 3.04 5.28
N THR A 285 17.23 3.18 4.21
CA THR A 285 17.55 2.06 3.32
C THR A 285 18.13 0.88 4.11
N GLN A 286 17.88 -0.35 3.66
CA GLN A 286 18.28 -1.57 4.37
C GLN A 286 19.10 -2.46 3.45
N GLY A 287 19.97 -3.29 4.01
CA GLY A 287 20.73 -4.24 3.23
C GLY A 287 21.90 -4.84 3.99
N ALA A 288 22.72 -5.60 3.27
CA ALA A 288 23.96 -6.15 3.80
C ALA A 288 25.01 -6.30 2.69
N LEU A 289 26.27 -6.11 3.05
CA LEU A 289 27.43 -6.55 2.27
C LEU A 289 27.79 -7.99 2.68
N ASP A 290 27.27 -8.96 1.94
CA ASP A 290 27.36 -10.39 2.29
C ASP A 290 28.73 -11.00 2.00
N ASP A 291 29.36 -10.61 0.88
CA ASP A 291 30.66 -11.15 0.46
C ASP A 291 31.49 -10.08 -0.27
N VAL A 292 32.80 -10.14 -0.05
CA VAL A 292 33.79 -9.42 -0.85
C VAL A 292 34.90 -10.39 -1.19
N SER A 293 35.12 -10.61 -2.47
CA SER A 293 36.14 -11.53 -2.98
C SER A 293 37.00 -10.87 -4.06
N VAL A 294 38.21 -11.39 -4.24
CA VAL A 294 39.12 -10.95 -5.31
C VAL A 294 39.20 -12.04 -6.38
N VAL A 295 38.84 -11.70 -7.61
CA VAL A 295 38.87 -12.59 -8.77
C VAL A 295 39.71 -11.94 -9.85
N ARG A 296 40.89 -12.50 -10.14
CA ARG A 296 41.81 -12.03 -11.21
C ARG A 296 42.13 -10.53 -11.14
N GLY A 297 42.49 -10.03 -9.95
CA GLY A 297 42.80 -8.60 -9.73
C GLY A 297 41.58 -7.68 -9.63
N ARG A 298 40.36 -8.22 -9.72
CA ARG A 298 39.11 -7.47 -9.54
C ARG A 298 38.51 -7.77 -8.18
N VAL A 299 38.12 -6.74 -7.44
CA VAL A 299 37.27 -6.94 -6.26
C VAL A 299 35.82 -7.04 -6.72
N VAL A 300 35.12 -8.04 -6.21
CA VAL A 300 33.70 -8.28 -6.43
C VAL A 300 33.02 -8.29 -5.07
N ALA A 301 32.11 -7.34 -4.87
CA ALA A 301 31.22 -7.28 -3.73
C ALA A 301 29.85 -7.86 -4.10
N LYS A 302 29.25 -8.57 -3.17
CA LYS A 302 27.90 -9.12 -3.27
C LYS A 302 27.11 -8.80 -2.02
N GLY A 303 25.82 -8.63 -2.20
CA GLY A 303 24.92 -8.35 -1.10
C GLY A 303 23.52 -8.09 -1.58
N TRP A 304 22.75 -7.41 -0.76
CA TRP A 304 21.42 -6.93 -1.12
C TRP A 304 21.15 -5.55 -0.55
N ALA A 305 20.23 -4.82 -1.18
CA ALA A 305 19.78 -3.51 -0.72
C ALA A 305 18.32 -3.27 -1.11
N ILE A 306 17.60 -2.53 -0.27
CA ILE A 306 16.21 -2.15 -0.47
C ILE A 306 15.95 -0.76 0.11
N ASP A 307 15.04 -0.02 -0.52
CA ASP A 307 14.43 1.18 0.06
C ASP A 307 13.01 0.82 0.54
N PRO A 308 12.74 0.79 1.86
CA PRO A 308 11.44 0.38 2.39
C PRO A 308 10.26 1.21 1.87
N SER A 309 10.49 2.41 1.34
CA SER A 309 9.43 3.23 0.77
C SER A 309 8.81 2.65 -0.51
N SER A 310 9.55 1.77 -1.23
CA SER A 310 9.02 0.95 -2.32
C SER A 310 9.65 -0.44 -2.33
N LEU A 311 8.89 -1.42 -1.86
CA LEU A 311 9.37 -2.77 -1.61
C LEU A 311 9.67 -3.55 -2.89
N ARG A 312 9.09 -3.20 -4.04
CA ARG A 312 9.32 -3.91 -5.32
C ARG A 312 10.28 -3.18 -6.25
N ALA A 313 10.70 -1.95 -5.92
CA ALA A 313 11.64 -1.22 -6.73
C ALA A 313 13.08 -1.58 -6.34
N SER A 314 13.91 -1.89 -7.34
CA SER A 314 15.34 -2.09 -7.14
C SER A 314 16.02 -0.74 -6.87
N THR A 315 16.81 -0.68 -5.80
CA THR A 315 17.62 0.50 -5.50
C THR A 315 19.05 0.38 -6.04
N SER A 316 19.82 1.46 -5.96
CA SER A 316 21.24 1.48 -6.30
C SER A 316 22.12 1.32 -5.06
N VAL A 317 23.27 0.67 -5.24
CA VAL A 317 24.31 0.49 -4.22
C VAL A 317 25.58 1.15 -4.69
N ARG A 318 26.14 2.03 -3.86
CA ARG A 318 27.45 2.64 -4.13
C ARG A 318 28.52 1.87 -3.39
N LEU A 319 29.45 1.31 -4.16
CA LEU A 319 30.67 0.70 -3.65
C LEU A 319 31.79 1.73 -3.63
N THR A 320 32.52 1.79 -2.53
CA THR A 320 33.75 2.57 -2.38
C THR A 320 34.90 1.61 -2.09
N VAL A 321 35.89 1.59 -2.97
CA VAL A 321 37.06 0.71 -2.90
C VAL A 321 38.30 1.57 -2.68
N THR A 322 38.98 1.35 -1.56
CA THR A 322 40.23 2.01 -1.19
C THR A 322 41.36 1.00 -1.30
N ASP A 323 42.30 1.22 -2.23
CA ASP A 323 43.42 0.30 -2.44
C ASP A 323 44.58 0.52 -1.45
N ALA A 324 45.59 -0.36 -1.53
CA ALA A 324 46.75 -0.31 -0.64
C ALA A 324 47.60 0.98 -0.77
N ALA A 325 47.47 1.70 -1.89
CA ALA A 325 48.11 3.00 -2.11
C ALA A 325 47.23 4.17 -1.63
N GLY A 326 46.07 3.89 -1.03
CA GLY A 326 45.10 4.90 -0.58
C GLY A 326 44.24 5.49 -1.70
N ARG A 327 44.26 4.91 -2.92
CA ARG A 327 43.43 5.38 -4.03
C ARG A 327 42.00 4.92 -3.84
N ILE A 328 41.06 5.86 -3.97
CA ILE A 328 39.63 5.60 -3.82
C ILE A 328 38.99 5.52 -5.20
N GLN A 329 38.25 4.43 -5.44
CA GLN A 329 37.37 4.25 -6.58
C GLN A 329 35.93 4.08 -6.11
N THR A 330 34.99 4.60 -6.88
CA THR A 330 33.56 4.44 -6.59
C THR A 330 32.87 3.83 -7.80
N THR A 331 31.96 2.89 -7.55
CA THR A 331 31.12 2.28 -8.59
C THR A 331 29.70 2.14 -8.06
N THR A 332 28.72 2.47 -8.88
CA THR A 332 27.30 2.26 -8.55
C THR A 332 26.81 0.99 -9.24
N LEU A 333 26.16 0.12 -8.47
CA LEU A 333 25.53 -1.10 -8.94
C LEU A 333 24.02 -0.99 -8.76
N GLN A 334 23.24 -1.62 -9.63
CA GLN A 334 21.82 -1.83 -9.38
C GLN A 334 21.63 -3.08 -8.50
N ALA A 335 20.83 -2.95 -7.46
CA ALA A 335 20.42 -4.05 -6.60
C ALA A 335 19.15 -4.69 -7.17
N GLY A 336 19.27 -5.30 -8.36
CA GLY A 336 18.16 -5.94 -9.10
C GLY A 336 18.36 -7.43 -9.38
N ALA A 337 19.43 -8.04 -8.86
CA ALA A 337 19.67 -9.47 -9.00
C ALA A 337 18.85 -10.27 -7.99
N THR A 338 18.62 -11.55 -8.27
CA THR A 338 17.87 -12.43 -7.36
C THR A 338 18.62 -12.64 -6.03
N THR A 339 17.95 -12.38 -4.91
CA THR A 339 18.42 -12.63 -3.54
C THR A 339 17.25 -13.02 -2.63
N ARG A 340 17.54 -13.74 -1.55
CA ARG A 340 16.58 -13.96 -0.45
C ARG A 340 16.79 -13.02 0.73
N GLY A 341 17.84 -12.19 0.71
CA GLY A 341 18.19 -11.29 1.81
C GLY A 341 17.04 -10.33 2.15
N ALA A 342 16.50 -9.65 1.15
CA ALA A 342 15.40 -8.68 1.34
C ALA A 342 14.12 -9.31 1.91
N LEU A 343 13.84 -10.60 1.63
CA LEU A 343 12.68 -11.30 2.18
C LEU A 343 12.76 -11.48 3.71
N THR A 344 13.96 -11.43 4.29
CA THR A 344 14.13 -11.47 5.76
C THR A 344 13.76 -10.14 6.42
N PHE A 345 13.86 -9.04 5.67
CA PHE A 345 13.43 -7.72 6.10
C PHE A 345 11.92 -7.52 5.88
N ASN A 346 11.43 -7.82 4.68
CA ASN A 346 10.00 -7.73 4.36
C ASN A 346 9.61 -8.78 3.32
N SER A 347 8.63 -9.63 3.65
CA SER A 347 8.17 -10.71 2.76
C SER A 347 7.55 -10.22 1.46
N LEU A 348 7.11 -8.96 1.39
CA LEU A 348 6.57 -8.34 0.18
C LEU A 348 7.65 -7.77 -0.75
N SER A 349 8.95 -7.85 -0.41
CA SER A 349 10.01 -7.29 -1.27
C SER A 349 10.13 -8.01 -2.61
N GLY A 350 9.79 -9.30 -2.65
CA GLY A 350 10.25 -10.15 -3.75
C GLY A 350 11.75 -10.39 -3.71
N LEU A 351 12.31 -10.81 -4.85
CA LEU A 351 13.68 -11.33 -4.91
C LEU A 351 14.69 -10.38 -5.58
N ASP A 352 14.24 -9.31 -6.24
CA ASP A 352 15.08 -8.51 -7.13
C ASP A 352 15.77 -7.35 -6.38
N HIS A 353 16.54 -7.72 -5.35
CA HIS A 353 17.22 -6.79 -4.42
C HIS A 353 18.71 -7.08 -4.24
N GLY A 354 19.25 -8.07 -4.96
CA GLY A 354 20.64 -8.47 -4.88
C GLY A 354 21.54 -7.58 -5.74
N PHE A 355 22.76 -7.33 -5.28
CA PHE A 355 23.80 -6.72 -6.11
C PHE A 355 25.01 -7.65 -6.17
N SER A 356 25.71 -7.62 -7.30
CA SER A 356 26.99 -8.29 -7.49
C SER A 356 27.82 -7.53 -8.49
N GLY A 357 29.00 -7.06 -8.11
CA GLY A 357 29.87 -6.31 -8.99
C GLY A 357 31.02 -5.66 -8.25
N GLY A 358 31.85 -4.92 -8.97
CA GLY A 358 32.97 -4.21 -8.37
C GLY A 358 33.98 -3.78 -9.43
N THR A 359 35.17 -3.39 -8.98
CA THR A 359 36.18 -2.70 -9.80
C THR A 359 37.52 -3.43 -9.78
N GLU A 360 38.33 -3.16 -10.80
CA GLU A 360 39.72 -3.61 -10.85
C GLU A 360 40.56 -2.87 -9.81
N VAL A 361 41.50 -3.58 -9.20
CA VAL A 361 42.46 -2.99 -8.26
C VAL A 361 43.82 -2.99 -8.92
N GLY A 362 44.40 -1.80 -9.08
CA GLY A 362 45.70 -1.61 -9.74
C GLY A 362 46.92 -1.77 -8.83
N THR A 363 46.74 -2.16 -7.57
CA THR A 363 47.83 -2.35 -6.60
C THR A 363 47.63 -3.65 -5.84
N GLN A 364 48.68 -4.46 -5.71
CA GLN A 364 48.70 -5.58 -4.76
C GLN A 364 48.68 -5.06 -3.32
N GLY A 365 47.88 -5.69 -2.46
CA GLY A 365 47.86 -5.40 -1.02
C GLY A 365 46.47 -5.44 -0.41
N LEU A 366 46.34 -4.84 0.77
CA LEU A 366 45.05 -4.72 1.45
C LEU A 366 44.17 -3.71 0.73
N VAL A 367 42.91 -4.09 0.49
CA VAL A 367 41.90 -3.29 -0.16
C VAL A 367 40.68 -3.27 0.74
N GLN A 368 40.22 -2.07 1.11
CA GLN A 368 38.98 -1.89 1.86
C GLN A 368 37.84 -1.62 0.88
N VAL A 369 36.74 -2.35 1.03
CA VAL A 369 35.52 -2.19 0.23
C VAL A 369 34.37 -1.92 1.15
N CYS A 370 33.74 -0.76 0.98
CA CYS A 370 32.55 -0.35 1.68
C CYS A 370 31.38 -0.27 0.70
N ALA A 371 30.18 -0.62 1.18
CA ALA A 371 28.95 -0.51 0.41
C ALA A 371 27.94 0.35 1.16
N VAL A 372 27.21 1.20 0.44
CA VAL A 372 26.07 1.96 0.97
C VAL A 372 24.87 1.82 0.04
N ALA A 373 23.68 1.65 0.59
CA ALA A 373 22.44 1.69 -0.19
C ALA A 373 22.06 3.16 -0.45
N LEU A 374 21.76 3.47 -1.70
CA LEU A 374 21.22 4.78 -2.07
C LEU A 374 19.70 4.73 -1.96
N PRO A 375 19.03 5.84 -1.58
CA PRO A 375 17.57 5.91 -1.63
C PRO A 375 17.08 5.93 -3.09
N LEU A 376 15.83 5.52 -3.30
CA LEU A 376 15.18 5.63 -4.60
C LEU A 376 14.94 7.10 -4.97
N ASP A 377 15.07 7.41 -6.26
CA ASP A 377 14.85 8.76 -6.76
C ASP A 377 13.42 9.25 -6.44
N GLY A 378 13.33 10.47 -5.92
CA GLY A 378 12.05 11.09 -5.55
C GLY A 378 11.47 10.61 -4.21
N THR A 379 12.19 9.76 -3.46
CA THR A 379 11.91 9.51 -2.04
C THR A 379 12.70 10.47 -1.16
N SER A 380 12.29 10.61 0.10
CA SER A 380 13.06 11.32 1.12
C SER A 380 13.87 10.36 2.01
N SER A 381 14.13 9.14 1.52
CA SER A 381 14.81 8.08 2.28
C SER A 381 16.28 8.43 2.50
N SER A 382 16.86 7.93 3.59
CA SER A 382 18.26 8.15 3.94
C SER A 382 19.15 6.96 3.59
N ILE A 383 20.43 7.27 3.33
CA ILE A 383 21.49 6.31 3.04
C ILE A 383 21.86 5.54 4.31
N GLU A 384 22.00 4.22 4.19
CA GLU A 384 22.52 3.34 5.25
C GLU A 384 23.82 2.64 4.79
N PRO A 385 24.86 2.59 5.64
CA PRO A 385 26.03 1.76 5.40
C PRO A 385 25.67 0.26 5.45
N LEU A 386 26.01 -0.48 4.39
CA LEU A 386 25.79 -1.92 4.32
C LEU A 386 26.95 -2.73 4.92
N GLY A 387 28.05 -2.05 5.27
CA GLY A 387 29.26 -2.63 5.84
C GLY A 387 30.52 -2.31 5.05
N CYS A 388 31.67 -2.63 5.65
CA CYS A 388 32.98 -2.55 5.04
C CYS A 388 33.78 -3.83 5.31
N THR A 389 34.45 -4.35 4.29
CA THR A 389 35.30 -5.54 4.39
C THR A 389 36.68 -5.24 3.82
N THR A 390 37.73 -5.73 4.46
CA THR A 390 39.10 -5.65 3.93
C THR A 390 39.52 -7.00 3.37
N VAL A 391 39.98 -7.01 2.13
CA VAL A 391 40.47 -8.20 1.43
C VAL A 391 41.89 -7.97 0.94
N PHE A 392 42.63 -9.05 0.70
CA PHE A 392 43.95 -8.96 0.09
C PHE A 392 43.83 -9.19 -1.43
N ALA A 393 44.21 -8.20 -2.23
CA ALA A 393 44.24 -8.31 -3.68
C ALA A 393 45.64 -8.68 -4.16
N LEU A 394 45.72 -9.74 -4.97
CA LEU A 394 46.89 -10.07 -5.78
C LEU A 394 46.65 -9.52 -7.19
N THR A 395 47.49 -8.59 -7.63
CA THR A 395 47.50 -8.18 -9.04
C THR A 395 48.22 -9.27 -9.85
N PRO A 396 47.69 -9.68 -11.02
CA PRO A 396 48.31 -10.69 -11.88
C PRO A 396 49.76 -10.40 -12.27
#